data_AF-A0A949BJ25-F1
#
_entry.id   AF-A0A949BJ25-F1
#
_cell.length_a   1.000
_cell.length_b   1.000
_cell.length_c   1.000
_cell.angle_alpha   90.00
_cell.angle_beta   90.00
_cell.angle_gamma   90.00
#
_symmetry.space_group_name_H-M   'P 1'
#
loop_
_entity.id
_entity.type
_entity.pdbx_description
1 polymer ?
#
loop_
_entity_poly.entity_id
_entity_poly.type
_entity_poly.pdbx_seq_one_letter_code
_entity_poly.pdbx_strand_id
1 'polypeptide(L)'
;MAVKKSKTKQLGNMLIEKNLLTQEQLDAALEVQLKEGGLLGQILVKLGFVTKEQIENSISEQTDSAQKLENVLMEMGIISSEQLVQAKEIQNKQSGLLSKILINLGFLSEEDLVSNMVTQFGFPYLQLTNYEIDAEIVKLVPKETALKYYLIPIDQIGNILTLSMADPLNAAAQDEIRKITALNVETFISTFSDINNAIEKYYV
;
A
#
# COMPACT_ATOMS: atom_id res chain seq x y z
N MET A 1 15.41 21.99 -18.40
CA MET A 1 15.38 20.52 -18.29
C MET A 1 14.43 20.15 -17.16
N ALA A 2 13.43 19.32 -17.46
CA ALA A 2 12.21 19.16 -16.69
C ALA A 2 12.10 17.74 -16.14
N VAL A 3 12.35 17.54 -14.84
CA VAL A 3 11.95 16.35 -14.07
C VAL A 3 11.90 16.75 -12.59
N LYS A 4 10.69 17.01 -12.03
CA LYS A 4 10.35 17.09 -10.57
C LYS A 4 9.00 17.77 -10.29
N LYS A 5 8.23 18.18 -11.30
CA LYS A 5 7.01 19.01 -11.16
C LYS A 5 5.75 18.31 -10.60
N SER A 6 5.79 17.00 -10.27
CA SER A 6 4.58 16.22 -9.98
C SER A 6 4.22 16.08 -8.49
N LYS A 7 5.18 15.81 -7.58
CA LYS A 7 4.86 15.58 -6.15
C LYS A 7 4.76 16.87 -5.31
N THR A 8 5.48 17.92 -5.69
CA THR A 8 5.54 19.17 -4.90
C THR A 8 4.27 20.01 -5.02
N LYS A 9 3.64 20.02 -6.21
CA LYS A 9 2.33 20.65 -6.40
C LYS A 9 1.20 19.88 -5.71
N GLN A 10 1.31 18.55 -5.62
CA GLN A 10 0.34 17.71 -4.93
C GLN A 10 0.27 18.03 -3.43
N LEU A 11 1.42 18.14 -2.76
CA LEU A 11 1.47 18.50 -1.33
C LEU A 11 0.89 19.90 -1.06
N GLY A 12 1.29 20.90 -1.87
CA GLY A 12 0.80 22.27 -1.73
C GLY A 12 -0.72 22.37 -1.90
N ASN A 13 -1.27 21.78 -2.96
CA ASN A 13 -2.71 21.79 -3.23
C ASN A 13 -3.50 21.05 -2.15
N MET A 14 -3.00 19.91 -1.66
CA MET A 14 -3.67 19.14 -0.60
C MET A 14 -3.77 19.95 0.71
N LEU A 15 -2.70 20.65 1.08
CA LEU A 15 -2.72 21.48 2.29
C LEU A 15 -3.69 22.67 2.16
N ILE A 16 -3.90 23.19 0.95
CA ILE A 16 -4.91 24.21 0.68
C ILE A 16 -6.33 23.64 0.80
N GLU A 17 -6.61 22.47 0.21
CA GLU A 17 -7.92 21.81 0.32
C GLU A 17 -8.32 21.51 1.77
N LYS A 18 -7.34 21.20 2.62
CA LYS A 18 -7.54 20.96 4.06
C LYS A 18 -7.60 22.24 4.89
N ASN A 19 -7.57 23.42 4.27
CA ASN A 19 -7.49 24.73 4.92
C ASN A 19 -6.29 24.88 5.87
N LEU A 20 -5.22 24.12 5.64
CA LEU A 20 -3.96 24.19 6.39
C LEU A 20 -2.98 25.19 5.77
N LEU A 21 -3.18 25.53 4.50
CA LEU A 21 -2.45 26.58 3.80
C LEU A 21 -3.40 27.48 3.01
N THR A 22 -3.00 28.73 2.83
CA THR A 22 -3.57 29.60 1.80
C THR A 22 -2.74 29.55 0.52
N GLN A 23 -3.33 29.97 -0.60
CA GLN A 23 -2.61 30.11 -1.86
C GLN A 23 -1.40 31.06 -1.71
N GLU A 24 -1.56 32.15 -0.96
CA GLU A 24 -0.49 33.11 -0.69
C GLU A 24 0.67 32.49 0.10
N GLN A 25 0.37 31.67 1.12
CA GLN A 25 1.38 30.96 1.90
C GLN A 25 2.14 29.92 1.06
N LEU A 26 1.43 29.22 0.17
CA LEU A 26 2.05 28.28 -0.76
C LEU A 26 2.98 28.98 -1.74
N ASP A 27 2.54 30.11 -2.31
CA ASP A 27 3.33 30.87 -3.27
C ASP A 27 4.61 31.44 -2.63
N ALA A 28 4.52 31.96 -1.41
CA ALA A 28 5.68 32.42 -0.64
C ALA A 28 6.68 31.29 -0.38
N ALA A 29 6.19 30.09 0.00
CA ALA A 29 7.05 28.94 0.24
C ALA A 29 7.71 28.40 -1.04
N LEU A 30 7.01 28.44 -2.18
CA LEU A 30 7.55 28.09 -3.49
C LEU A 30 8.62 29.07 -3.94
N GLU A 31 8.46 30.37 -3.67
CA GLU A 31 9.47 31.38 -3.99
C GLU A 31 10.78 31.14 -3.21
N VAL A 32 10.67 30.82 -1.92
CA VAL A 32 11.83 30.44 -1.09
C VAL A 32 12.45 29.15 -1.61
N GLN A 33 11.65 28.14 -1.96
CA GLN A 33 12.14 26.89 -2.53
C GLN A 33 12.90 27.10 -3.86
N LEU A 34 12.48 28.05 -4.68
CA LEU A 34 13.15 28.40 -5.94
C LEU A 34 14.49 29.10 -5.72
N LYS A 35 14.62 29.90 -4.65
CA LYS A 35 15.84 30.64 -4.31
C LYS A 35 16.85 29.80 -3.53
N GLU A 36 16.39 29.06 -2.52
CA GLU A 36 17.23 28.32 -1.58
C GLU A 36 17.35 26.81 -1.92
N GLY A 37 16.46 26.28 -2.77
CA GLY A 37 16.34 24.84 -2.98
C GLY A 37 15.69 24.11 -1.79
N GLY A 38 15.66 22.77 -1.84
CA GLY A 38 15.16 21.94 -0.74
C GLY A 38 13.74 21.41 -0.89
N LEU A 39 13.21 20.79 0.16
CA LEU A 39 11.87 20.18 0.20
C LEU A 39 10.82 21.20 0.67
N LEU A 40 9.75 21.36 -0.11
CA LEU A 40 8.67 22.31 0.19
C LEU A 40 8.11 22.13 1.60
N GLY A 41 7.90 20.88 2.06
CA GLY A 41 7.40 20.60 3.41
C GLY A 41 8.32 21.13 4.52
N GLN A 42 9.65 21.06 4.36
CA GLN A 42 10.58 21.61 5.36
C GLN A 42 10.55 23.13 5.37
N ILE A 43 10.42 23.75 4.20
CA ILE A 43 10.33 25.20 4.05
C ILE A 43 9.03 25.72 4.67
N LEU A 44 7.92 25.01 4.43
CA LEU A 44 6.62 25.33 5.01
C LEU A 44 6.65 25.29 6.55
N VAL A 45 7.38 24.33 7.15
CA VAL A 45 7.61 24.26 8.60
C VAL A 45 8.54 25.38 9.09
N LYS A 46 9.64 25.63 8.36
CA LYS A 46 10.61 26.69 8.68
C LYS A 46 9.95 28.08 8.67
N LEU A 47 9.00 28.31 7.77
CA LEU A 47 8.22 29.55 7.67
C LEU A 47 7.06 29.62 8.68
N GLY A 48 6.80 28.53 9.42
CA GLY A 48 5.74 28.47 10.42
C GLY A 48 4.32 28.42 9.85
N PHE A 49 4.16 28.10 8.56
CA PHE A 49 2.83 28.02 7.93
C PHE A 49 2.09 26.73 8.29
N VAL A 50 2.83 25.64 8.51
CA VAL A 50 2.30 24.34 8.97
C VAL A 50 3.30 23.71 9.94
N THR A 51 2.82 22.89 10.85
CA THR A 51 3.67 22.10 11.75
C THR A 51 4.11 20.79 11.08
N LYS A 52 5.20 20.19 11.59
CA LYS A 52 5.63 18.85 11.16
C LYS A 52 4.52 17.82 11.33
N GLU A 53 3.78 17.91 12.43
CA GLU A 53 2.63 17.05 12.74
C GLU A 53 1.47 17.24 11.75
N GLN A 54 1.13 18.49 11.39
CA GLN A 54 0.10 18.76 10.38
C GLN A 54 0.49 18.23 9.00
N ILE A 55 1.79 18.30 8.66
CA ILE A 55 2.32 17.69 7.44
C ILE A 55 2.23 16.17 7.53
N GLU A 56 2.62 15.56 8.65
CA GLU A 56 2.57 14.11 8.86
C GLU A 56 1.13 13.58 8.78
N ASN A 57 0.17 14.25 9.43
CA ASN A 57 -1.26 13.93 9.36
C ASN A 57 -1.85 14.15 7.97
N SER A 58 -1.35 15.14 7.22
CA SER A 58 -1.81 15.38 5.86
C SER A 58 -1.24 14.38 4.87
N ILE A 59 0.01 13.96 5.05
CA ILE A 59 0.70 12.96 4.22
C ILE A 59 0.16 11.56 4.51
N SER A 60 -0.15 11.22 5.76
CA SER A 60 -0.77 9.94 6.11
C SER A 60 -2.17 9.79 5.49
N GLU A 61 -2.94 10.88 5.41
CA GLU A 61 -4.28 10.87 4.80
C GLU A 61 -4.31 10.74 3.26
N GLN A 62 -3.16 10.88 2.56
CA GLN A 62 -3.07 10.64 1.11
C GLN A 62 -2.10 9.52 0.71
N THR A 63 -1.44 8.89 1.67
CA THR A 63 -0.43 7.86 1.40
C THR A 63 -0.68 6.63 2.24
N ASP A 64 -1.83 5.99 2.07
CA ASP A 64 -1.92 4.57 2.40
C ASP A 64 -2.89 3.87 1.48
N SER A 65 -2.37 2.90 0.75
CA SER A 65 -3.17 1.90 0.04
C SER A 65 -4.22 1.23 0.95
N ALA A 66 -3.98 1.22 2.27
CA ALA A 66 -4.95 0.78 3.27
C ALA A 66 -6.21 1.66 3.32
N GLN A 67 -6.08 2.99 3.24
CA GLN A 67 -7.24 3.89 3.20
C GLN A 67 -8.07 3.70 1.91
N LYS A 68 -7.42 3.36 0.79
CA LYS A 68 -8.11 3.00 -0.46
C LYS A 68 -8.91 1.72 -0.30
N LEU A 69 -8.33 0.68 0.29
CA LEU A 69 -9.03 -0.58 0.51
C LEU A 69 -10.25 -0.39 1.42
N GLU A 70 -10.08 0.29 2.55
CA GLU A 70 -11.17 0.56 3.50
C GLU A 70 -12.34 1.30 2.85
N ASN A 71 -12.04 2.39 2.14
CA ASN A 71 -13.05 3.18 1.45
C ASN A 71 -13.76 2.36 0.38
N VAL A 72 -13.01 1.56 -0.40
CA VAL A 72 -13.60 0.72 -1.45
C VAL A 72 -14.49 -0.38 -0.87
N LEU A 73 -14.08 -1.04 0.23
CA LEU A 73 -14.90 -2.06 0.88
C LEU A 73 -16.21 -1.47 1.46
N MET A 74 -16.17 -0.23 1.98
CA MET A 74 -17.35 0.47 2.46
C MET A 74 -18.25 0.97 1.32
N GLU A 75 -17.68 1.59 0.29
CA GLU A 75 -18.42 2.11 -0.87
C GLU A 75 -19.16 1.00 -1.63
N MET A 76 -18.58 -0.20 -1.67
CA MET A 76 -19.20 -1.37 -2.29
C MET A 76 -20.19 -2.10 -1.38
N GLY A 77 -20.39 -1.62 -0.15
CA GLY A 77 -21.31 -2.20 0.82
C GLY A 77 -20.88 -3.59 1.32
N ILE A 78 -19.61 -3.95 1.14
CA ILE A 78 -19.05 -5.22 1.60
C ILE A 78 -18.90 -5.19 3.12
N ILE A 79 -18.46 -4.06 3.67
CA ILE A 79 -18.38 -3.83 5.11
C ILE A 79 -19.11 -2.54 5.50
N SER A 80 -19.72 -2.55 6.68
CA SER A 80 -20.29 -1.36 7.32
C SER A 80 -19.23 -0.59 8.11
N SER A 81 -19.51 0.68 8.40
CA SER A 81 -18.66 1.50 9.28
C SER A 81 -18.45 0.86 10.65
N GLU A 82 -19.47 0.19 11.20
CA GLU A 82 -19.40 -0.51 12.48
C GLU A 82 -18.46 -1.72 12.42
N GLN A 83 -18.56 -2.52 11.37
CA GLN A 83 -17.66 -3.65 11.12
C GLN A 83 -16.20 -3.19 10.93
N LEU A 84 -15.99 -2.08 10.22
CA LEU A 84 -14.67 -1.50 10.03
C LEU A 84 -14.06 -1.03 11.37
N VAL A 85 -14.84 -0.33 12.20
CA VAL A 85 -14.39 0.11 13.53
C VAL A 85 -13.98 -1.09 14.38
N GLN A 86 -14.81 -2.13 14.42
CA GLN A 86 -14.51 -3.37 15.16
C GLN A 86 -13.21 -4.03 14.68
N ALA A 87 -13.02 -4.14 13.37
CA ALA A 87 -11.81 -4.74 12.81
C ALA A 87 -10.56 -3.90 13.13
N LYS A 88 -10.64 -2.57 13.09
CA LYS A 88 -9.54 -1.67 13.46
C LYS A 88 -9.19 -1.74 14.95
N GLU A 89 -10.17 -1.87 15.83
CA GLU A 89 -9.90 -2.06 17.26
C GLU A 89 -9.08 -3.33 17.52
N ILE A 90 -9.35 -4.40 16.77
CA ILE A 90 -8.58 -5.64 16.83
C ILE A 90 -7.20 -5.41 16.23
N GLN A 91 -7.10 -4.78 15.06
CA GLN A 91 -5.82 -4.49 14.39
C GLN A 91 -4.87 -3.67 15.27
N ASN A 92 -5.40 -2.69 16.01
CA ASN A 92 -4.64 -1.87 16.95
C ASN A 92 -4.11 -2.68 18.15
N LYS A 93 -4.82 -3.72 18.57
CA LYS A 93 -4.42 -4.61 19.68
C LYS A 93 -3.51 -5.74 19.22
N GLN A 94 -3.73 -6.22 18.01
CA GLN A 94 -3.07 -7.35 17.39
C GLN A 94 -2.62 -6.88 16.00
N SER A 95 -1.39 -6.36 15.93
CA SER A 95 -0.76 -5.97 14.68
C SER A 95 -1.01 -7.03 13.60
N GLY A 96 -1.52 -6.61 12.44
CA GLY A 96 -1.98 -7.53 11.40
C GLY A 96 -2.65 -6.83 10.23
N LEU A 97 -2.94 -7.58 9.17
CA LEU A 97 -3.65 -7.08 8.00
C LEU A 97 -5.14 -6.95 8.29
N LEU A 98 -5.69 -5.76 8.01
CA LEU A 98 -7.10 -5.46 8.22
C LEU A 98 -8.02 -6.41 7.45
N SER A 99 -7.71 -6.70 6.19
CA SER A 99 -8.45 -7.64 5.35
C SER A 99 -8.53 -9.04 5.97
N LYS A 100 -7.43 -9.56 6.51
CA LYS A 100 -7.42 -10.84 7.24
C LYS A 100 -8.29 -10.80 8.49
N ILE A 101 -8.28 -9.69 9.23
CA ILE A 101 -9.14 -9.52 10.40
C ILE A 101 -10.62 -9.50 9.99
N LEU A 102 -10.98 -8.76 8.94
CA LEU A 102 -12.34 -8.72 8.39
C LEU A 102 -12.82 -10.10 7.95
N ILE A 103 -11.95 -10.90 7.32
CA ILE A 103 -12.23 -12.30 6.95
C ILE A 103 -12.45 -13.17 8.20
N ASN A 104 -11.57 -13.08 9.19
CA ASN A 104 -11.70 -13.85 10.43
C ASN A 104 -12.97 -13.52 11.22
N LEU A 105 -13.46 -12.28 11.13
CA LEU A 105 -14.73 -11.84 11.72
C LEU A 105 -15.96 -12.26 10.91
N GLY A 106 -15.76 -12.80 9.70
CA GLY A 106 -16.84 -13.16 8.78
C GLY A 106 -17.50 -11.95 8.11
N PHE A 107 -16.86 -10.79 8.12
CA PHE A 107 -17.37 -9.56 7.49
C PHE A 107 -16.97 -9.44 6.02
N LEU A 108 -15.98 -10.21 5.58
CA LEU A 108 -15.43 -10.20 4.24
C LEU A 108 -15.13 -11.65 3.83
N SER A 109 -15.53 -12.08 2.63
CA SER A 109 -15.05 -13.35 2.07
C SER A 109 -13.74 -13.12 1.30
N GLU A 110 -12.91 -14.16 1.17
CA GLU A 110 -11.69 -14.08 0.35
C GLU A 110 -12.05 -13.86 -1.12
N GLU A 111 -13.14 -14.48 -1.57
CA GLU A 111 -13.66 -14.38 -2.93
C GLU A 111 -14.12 -12.96 -3.26
N ASP A 112 -14.85 -12.30 -2.35
CA ASP A 112 -15.29 -10.92 -2.55
C ASP A 112 -14.10 -9.95 -2.59
N LEU A 113 -13.11 -10.16 -1.72
CA LEU A 113 -11.88 -9.37 -1.73
C LEU A 113 -11.14 -9.51 -3.07
N VAL A 114 -10.96 -10.74 -3.55
CA VAL A 114 -10.28 -11.02 -4.82
C VAL A 114 -11.07 -10.42 -5.98
N SER A 115 -12.38 -10.68 -6.06
CA SER A 115 -13.25 -10.17 -7.11
C SER A 115 -13.22 -8.65 -7.19
N ASN A 116 -13.21 -7.97 -6.04
CA ASN A 116 -13.07 -6.52 -5.95
C ASN A 116 -11.75 -6.02 -6.53
N MET A 117 -10.64 -6.64 -6.16
CA MET A 117 -9.30 -6.27 -6.64
C MET A 117 -9.15 -6.46 -8.15
N VAL A 118 -9.76 -7.52 -8.69
CA VAL A 118 -9.81 -7.75 -10.13
C VAL A 118 -10.66 -6.68 -10.82
N THR A 119 -11.87 -6.45 -10.34
CA THR A 119 -12.86 -5.60 -11.05
C THR A 119 -12.60 -4.11 -10.91
N GLN A 120 -12.16 -3.64 -9.75
CA GLN A 120 -11.95 -2.22 -9.47
C GLN A 120 -10.52 -1.75 -9.79
N PHE A 121 -9.52 -2.60 -9.56
CA PHE A 121 -8.12 -2.23 -9.69
C PHE A 121 -7.40 -2.94 -10.84
N GLY A 122 -8.03 -3.92 -11.47
CA GLY A 122 -7.48 -4.61 -12.64
C GLY A 122 -6.35 -5.59 -12.29
N PHE A 123 -6.21 -6.00 -11.02
CA PHE A 123 -5.19 -6.99 -10.67
C PHE A 123 -5.59 -8.36 -11.23
N PRO A 124 -4.73 -9.01 -12.02
CA PRO A 124 -5.03 -10.34 -12.52
C PRO A 124 -5.07 -11.35 -11.36
N TYR A 125 -6.13 -12.14 -11.32
CA TYR A 125 -6.24 -13.25 -10.37
C TYR A 125 -5.38 -14.44 -10.82
N LEU A 126 -4.69 -15.05 -9.87
CA LEU A 126 -3.94 -16.28 -10.05
C LEU A 126 -4.42 -17.31 -9.02
N GLN A 127 -4.63 -18.55 -9.46
CA GLN A 127 -4.89 -19.66 -8.56
C GLN A 127 -3.60 -20.46 -8.33
N LEU A 128 -3.02 -20.36 -7.13
CA LEU A 128 -1.72 -20.98 -6.83
C LEU A 128 -1.79 -22.51 -6.72
N THR A 129 -2.96 -23.10 -6.50
CA THR A 129 -3.14 -24.54 -6.34
C THR A 129 -2.54 -25.35 -7.51
N ASN A 130 -2.57 -24.78 -8.71
CA ASN A 130 -2.14 -25.43 -9.95
C ASN A 130 -0.77 -24.94 -10.45
N TYR A 131 -0.05 -24.16 -9.64
CA TYR A 131 1.21 -23.53 -10.05
C TYR A 131 2.40 -24.18 -9.35
N GLU A 132 3.35 -24.67 -10.13
CA GLU A 132 4.65 -25.12 -9.63
C GLU A 132 5.63 -23.96 -9.62
N ILE A 133 6.16 -23.64 -8.44
CA ILE A 133 7.12 -22.54 -8.25
C ILE A 133 8.50 -23.15 -8.07
N ASP A 134 9.47 -22.65 -8.84
CA ASP A 134 10.87 -23.05 -8.70
C ASP A 134 11.40 -22.67 -7.30
N ALA A 135 12.05 -23.61 -6.64
CA ALA A 135 12.63 -23.42 -5.30
C ALA A 135 13.66 -22.29 -5.25
N GLU A 136 14.39 -22.01 -6.34
CA GLU A 136 15.32 -20.88 -6.41
C GLU A 136 14.58 -19.54 -6.40
N ILE A 137 13.39 -19.48 -6.99
CA ILE A 137 12.53 -18.28 -6.98
C ILE A 137 11.94 -18.05 -5.58
N VAL A 138 11.49 -19.12 -4.91
CA VAL A 138 10.96 -19.06 -3.53
C VAL A 138 11.99 -18.46 -2.57
N LYS A 139 13.27 -18.82 -2.72
CA LYS A 139 14.36 -18.35 -1.86
C LYS A 139 14.66 -16.86 -1.99
N LEU A 140 14.21 -16.18 -3.05
CA LEU A 140 14.41 -14.74 -3.24
C LEU A 140 13.72 -13.91 -2.15
N VAL A 141 12.64 -14.44 -1.57
CA VAL A 141 11.89 -13.77 -0.50
C VAL A 141 11.97 -14.61 0.77
N PRO A 142 12.44 -14.07 1.90
CA PRO A 142 12.45 -14.80 3.17
C PRO A 142 11.04 -15.21 3.63
N LYS A 143 10.92 -16.39 4.26
CA LYS A 143 9.66 -16.92 4.79
C LYS A 143 8.94 -15.93 5.73
N GLU A 144 9.70 -15.24 6.58
CA GLU A 144 9.14 -14.25 7.50
C GLU A 144 8.48 -13.09 6.76
N THR A 145 9.12 -12.57 5.71
CA THR A 145 8.56 -11.52 4.85
C THR A 145 7.32 -12.01 4.09
N ALA A 146 7.37 -13.25 3.57
CA ALA A 146 6.24 -13.89 2.90
C ALA A 146 5.01 -14.01 3.82
N LEU A 147 5.21 -14.45 5.07
CA LEU A 147 4.15 -14.56 6.09
C LEU A 147 3.63 -13.20 6.56
N LYS A 148 4.54 -12.23 6.76
CA LYS A 148 4.19 -10.88 7.20
C LYS A 148 3.24 -10.18 6.23
N TYR A 149 3.51 -10.32 4.93
CA TYR A 149 2.76 -9.64 3.88
C TYR A 149 1.78 -10.53 3.11
N TYR A 150 1.70 -11.81 3.44
CA TYR A 150 0.92 -12.81 2.71
C TYR A 150 1.17 -12.69 1.21
N LEU A 151 2.41 -13.00 0.83
CA LEU A 151 2.84 -13.03 -0.56
C LEU A 151 3.81 -14.18 -0.82
N ILE A 152 3.94 -14.57 -2.08
CA ILE A 152 4.95 -15.53 -2.54
C ILE A 152 5.48 -15.10 -3.93
N PRO A 153 6.79 -15.17 -4.18
CA PRO A 153 7.33 -15.02 -5.53
C PRO A 153 6.96 -16.24 -6.37
N ILE A 154 6.50 -16.02 -7.60
CA ILE A 154 6.00 -17.11 -8.47
C ILE A 154 6.88 -17.35 -9.69
N ASP A 155 7.51 -16.31 -10.23
CA ASP A 155 8.36 -16.41 -11.40
C ASP A 155 9.30 -15.20 -11.49
N GLN A 156 10.38 -15.32 -12.24
CA GLN A 156 11.28 -14.22 -12.56
C GLN A 156 11.64 -14.22 -14.05
N ILE A 157 11.30 -13.14 -14.74
CA ILE A 157 11.65 -12.92 -16.14
C ILE A 157 12.57 -11.70 -16.23
N GLY A 158 13.86 -11.96 -16.44
CA GLY A 158 14.89 -10.93 -16.46
C GLY A 158 14.97 -10.19 -15.12
N ASN A 159 14.62 -8.89 -15.11
CA ASN A 159 14.63 -8.03 -13.92
C ASN A 159 13.24 -7.87 -13.26
N ILE A 160 12.25 -8.65 -13.69
CA ILE A 160 10.89 -8.59 -13.17
C ILE A 160 10.66 -9.86 -12.35
N LEU A 161 10.37 -9.67 -11.06
CA LEU A 161 9.91 -10.69 -10.14
C LEU A 161 8.38 -10.62 -10.08
N THR A 162 7.73 -11.68 -10.51
CA THR A 162 6.29 -11.80 -10.39
C THR A 162 5.94 -12.29 -8.99
N LEU A 163 5.04 -11.58 -8.32
CA LEU A 163 4.54 -11.90 -6.99
C LEU A 163 3.06 -12.26 -7.06
N SER A 164 2.65 -13.24 -6.26
CA SER A 164 1.26 -13.43 -5.88
C SER A 164 1.04 -12.89 -4.47
N MET A 165 0.07 -12.00 -4.29
CA MET A 165 -0.19 -11.29 -3.03
C MET A 165 -1.66 -11.36 -2.63
N ALA A 166 -1.95 -11.40 -1.31
CA ALA A 166 -3.31 -11.30 -0.79
C ALA A 166 -3.81 -9.85 -0.78
N ASP A 167 -2.87 -8.89 -0.68
CA ASP A 167 -3.12 -7.47 -0.78
C ASP A 167 -2.15 -6.83 -1.80
N PRO A 168 -2.49 -6.84 -3.11
CA PRO A 168 -1.65 -6.26 -4.14
C PRO A 168 -1.57 -4.73 -4.06
N LEU A 169 -2.42 -4.06 -3.28
CA LEU A 169 -2.34 -2.61 -3.09
C LEU A 169 -1.23 -2.23 -2.09
N ASN A 170 -0.71 -3.16 -1.29
CA ASN A 170 0.30 -2.89 -0.28
C ASN A 170 1.65 -2.46 -0.87
N ALA A 171 1.80 -1.17 -1.15
CA ALA A 171 2.99 -0.58 -1.75
C ALA A 171 4.23 -0.71 -0.84
N ALA A 172 4.05 -0.70 0.48
CA ALA A 172 5.14 -0.91 1.43
C ALA A 172 5.72 -2.32 1.32
N ALA A 173 4.87 -3.34 1.19
CA ALA A 173 5.29 -4.71 0.92
C ALA A 173 6.06 -4.80 -0.41
N GLN A 174 5.49 -4.24 -1.49
CA GLN A 174 6.15 -4.23 -2.79
C GLN A 174 7.54 -3.57 -2.73
N ASP A 175 7.65 -2.40 -2.09
CA ASP A 175 8.92 -1.68 -1.95
C ASP A 175 9.93 -2.43 -1.08
N GLU A 176 9.48 -3.14 -0.05
CA GLU A 176 10.34 -4.01 0.75
C GLU A 176 10.89 -5.17 -0.10
N ILE A 177 10.04 -5.82 -0.90
CA ILE A 177 10.49 -6.88 -1.82
C ILE A 177 11.46 -6.34 -2.87
N ARG A 178 11.18 -5.18 -3.47
CA ARG A 178 12.12 -4.52 -4.40
C ARG A 178 13.48 -4.27 -3.76
N LYS A 179 13.53 -3.88 -2.48
CA LYS A 179 14.78 -3.64 -1.75
C LYS A 179 15.54 -4.92 -1.45
N ILE A 180 14.84 -5.96 -1.01
CA ILE A 180 15.47 -7.25 -0.65
C ILE A 180 16.02 -7.94 -1.90
N THR A 181 15.28 -7.90 -3.00
CA THR A 181 15.61 -8.65 -4.22
C THR A 181 16.40 -7.85 -5.24
N ALA A 182 16.37 -6.51 -5.16
CA ALA A 182 16.84 -5.58 -6.19
C ALA A 182 16.12 -5.72 -7.55
N LEU A 183 14.96 -6.41 -7.59
CA LEU A 183 14.16 -6.63 -8.79
C LEU A 183 12.97 -5.66 -8.86
N ASN A 184 12.47 -5.41 -10.07
CA ASN A 184 11.15 -4.82 -10.23
C ASN A 184 10.09 -5.87 -9.90
N VAL A 185 8.96 -5.47 -9.32
CA VAL A 185 7.88 -6.41 -9.01
C VAL A 185 6.64 -6.13 -9.85
N GLU A 186 6.03 -7.21 -10.33
CA GLU A 186 4.67 -7.25 -10.87
C GLU A 186 3.81 -8.15 -9.97
N THR A 187 2.55 -7.78 -9.78
CA THR A 187 1.71 -8.41 -8.75
C THR A 187 0.43 -8.99 -9.33
N PHE A 188 0.18 -10.23 -9.00
CA PHE A 188 -1.07 -10.94 -9.16
C PHE A 188 -1.77 -11.03 -7.80
N ILE A 189 -3.09 -11.11 -7.83
CA ILE A 189 -3.86 -11.38 -6.61
C ILE A 189 -4.19 -12.87 -6.49
N SER A 190 -4.05 -13.40 -5.28
CA SER A 190 -4.56 -14.72 -4.92
C SER A 190 -5.27 -14.65 -3.56
N THR A 191 -6.01 -15.70 -3.24
CA THR A 191 -6.69 -15.82 -1.94
C THR A 191 -5.67 -15.94 -0.80
N PHE A 192 -6.05 -15.56 0.42
CA PHE A 192 -5.18 -15.72 1.60
C PHE A 192 -4.86 -17.19 1.84
N SER A 193 -5.87 -18.04 1.67
CA SER A 193 -5.76 -19.48 1.79
C SER A 193 -4.76 -20.07 0.78
N ASP A 194 -4.85 -19.67 -0.50
CA ASP A 194 -3.90 -20.11 -1.53
C ASP A 194 -2.45 -19.73 -1.18
N ILE A 195 -2.25 -18.49 -0.73
CA ILE A 195 -0.92 -17.99 -0.41
C ILE A 195 -0.36 -18.68 0.83
N ASN A 196 -1.16 -18.85 1.88
CA ASN A 196 -0.72 -19.52 3.09
C ASN A 196 -0.33 -20.98 2.80
N ASN A 197 -1.16 -21.69 2.02
CA ASN A 197 -0.88 -23.07 1.60
C ASN A 197 0.40 -23.15 0.76
N ALA A 198 0.62 -22.20 -0.16
CA ALA A 198 1.85 -22.13 -0.94
C ALA A 198 3.07 -21.85 -0.06
N ILE A 199 2.97 -20.95 0.91
CA ILE A 199 4.06 -20.67 1.86
C ILE A 199 4.42 -21.93 2.66
N GLU A 200 3.42 -22.64 3.18
CA GLU A 200 3.63 -23.91 3.91
C GLU A 200 4.26 -24.99 3.04
N LYS A 201 3.87 -25.07 1.76
CA LYS A 201 4.40 -26.04 0.80
C LYS A 201 5.86 -25.79 0.45
N TYR A 202 6.23 -24.53 0.19
CA TYR A 202 7.52 -24.20 -0.43
C TYR A 202 8.59 -23.72 0.55
N TYR A 203 8.22 -23.17 1.72
CA TYR A 203 9.17 -22.73 2.75
C TYR A 203 9.32 -23.77 3.86
N VAL A 204 9.98 -24.88 3.54
CA VAL A 204 10.26 -26.00 4.46
C VAL A 204 11.58 -25.77 5.22
#